data_AF-A0A9W5YXE0-F1
#
_entry.id   AF-A0A9W5YXE0-F1
#
_cell.length_a   1.000
_cell.length_b   1.000
_cell.length_c   1.000
_cell.angle_alpha   90.00
_cell.angle_beta   90.00
_cell.angle_gamma   90.00
#
_symmetry.space_group_name_H-M   'P 1'
#
loop_
_entity.id
_entity.type
_entity.pdbx_description
1 polymer ?
#
loop_
_entity_poly.entity_id
_entity_poly.type
_entity_poly.pdbx_seq_one_letter_code
_entity_poly.pdbx_strand_id
1 'polypeptide(L)'
;MLRNTVTGETLPTTPPSDAEEALAIVGRQVEEDFLLLLPPPSPQADEKKEEGNKQMTLEAFIGCFPNGFNWADKFRKSLATIHVPVPDYTTKLRANGELHAASSMHLYEGEKVVELKELDVDTARLRCERQMLFRLPISQAVVFVVRTYMYPLQDVKKEGNGPRLVEAIAGLKAGSSPGFHFYKRAAVWQRAVSEYLLDGESKEVIMTCQY
;
A
#
# COMPACT_ATOMS: atom_id res chain seq x y z
N MET A 1 -30.07 17.00 -1.93
CA MET A 1 -29.60 16.32 -0.70
C MET A 1 -29.53 14.83 -0.95
N LEU A 2 -28.45 14.18 -0.55
CA LEU A 2 -28.24 12.73 -0.60
C LEU A 2 -28.24 12.21 0.85
N ARG A 3 -29.03 11.19 1.17
CA ARG A 3 -29.07 10.62 2.53
C ARG A 3 -28.31 9.29 2.56
N ASN A 4 -27.28 9.22 3.40
CA ASN A 4 -26.64 7.95 3.70
C ASN A 4 -27.46 7.23 4.78
N THR A 5 -28.04 6.08 4.45
CA THR A 5 -28.87 5.31 5.38
C THR A 5 -28.07 4.53 6.42
N VAL A 6 -26.77 4.31 6.20
CA VAL A 6 -25.88 3.61 7.12
C VAL A 6 -25.45 4.54 8.26
N THR A 7 -25.01 5.76 7.93
CA THR A 7 -24.56 6.76 8.94
C THR A 7 -25.69 7.65 9.45
N GLY A 8 -26.81 7.73 8.70
CA GLY A 8 -27.90 8.65 8.96
C GLY A 8 -27.65 10.10 8.51
N GLU A 9 -26.44 10.40 8.01
CA GLU A 9 -26.05 11.72 7.57
C GLU A 9 -26.76 12.16 6.28
N THR A 10 -26.98 13.47 6.16
CA THR A 10 -27.52 14.10 4.94
C THR A 10 -26.44 14.98 4.31
N LEU A 11 -26.13 14.72 3.06
CA LEU A 11 -25.02 15.30 2.31
C LEU A 11 -25.53 16.27 1.23
N PRO A 12 -24.74 17.30 0.90
CA PRO A 12 -25.05 18.17 -0.21
C PRO A 12 -24.96 17.40 -1.54
N THR A 13 -25.81 17.75 -2.50
CA THR A 13 -25.79 17.20 -3.87
C THR A 13 -24.98 18.04 -4.85
N THR A 14 -24.36 19.10 -4.35
CA THR A 14 -23.42 19.97 -5.06
C THR A 14 -22.14 20.03 -4.22
N PRO A 15 -20.96 20.01 -4.84
CA PRO A 15 -19.71 20.10 -4.08
C PRO A 15 -19.65 21.44 -3.32
N PRO A 16 -19.12 21.45 -2.08
CA PRO A 16 -18.83 22.69 -1.37
C PRO A 16 -17.74 23.48 -2.11
N SER A 17 -17.63 24.78 -1.82
CA SER A 17 -16.57 25.62 -2.37
C SER A 17 -15.20 25.36 -1.74
N ASP A 18 -15.18 24.87 -0.51
CA ASP A 18 -13.96 24.47 0.18
C ASP A 18 -13.54 23.05 -0.23
N ALA A 19 -12.28 22.92 -0.66
CA ALA A 19 -11.74 21.64 -1.13
C ALA A 19 -11.51 20.66 0.02
N GLU A 20 -11.12 21.13 1.20
CA GLU A 20 -10.94 20.28 2.38
C GLU A 20 -12.27 19.72 2.86
N GLU A 21 -13.32 20.56 2.89
CA GLU A 21 -14.68 20.11 3.15
C GLU A 21 -15.16 19.05 2.13
N ALA A 22 -14.88 19.26 0.84
CA ALA A 22 -15.24 18.28 -0.19
C ALA A 22 -14.58 16.91 0.04
N LEU A 23 -13.27 16.90 0.36
CA LEU A 23 -12.53 15.67 0.68
C LEU A 23 -13.03 15.04 1.99
N ALA A 24 -13.32 15.85 3.01
CA ALA A 24 -13.85 15.36 4.28
C ALA A 24 -15.23 14.73 4.12
N ILE A 25 -16.09 15.29 3.26
CA ILE A 25 -17.37 14.67 2.90
C ILE A 25 -17.11 13.31 2.26
N VAL A 26 -16.25 13.20 1.25
CA VAL A 26 -15.96 11.90 0.60
C VAL A 26 -15.40 10.88 1.60
N GLY A 27 -14.40 11.28 2.39
CA GLY A 27 -13.69 10.40 3.32
C GLY A 27 -14.53 9.91 4.51
N ARG A 28 -15.63 10.60 4.86
CA ARG A 28 -16.57 10.13 5.89
C ARG A 28 -17.61 9.12 5.37
N GLN A 29 -17.76 9.00 4.05
CA GLN A 29 -18.83 8.17 3.46
C GLN A 29 -18.33 6.86 2.87
N VAL A 30 -17.02 6.75 2.64
CA VAL A 30 -16.42 5.58 2.02
C VAL A 30 -15.16 5.19 2.81
N GLU A 31 -14.82 3.91 2.79
CA GLU A 31 -13.80 3.31 3.65
C GLU A 31 -12.55 3.03 2.80
N GLU A 32 -12.03 4.07 2.14
CA GLU A 32 -10.89 4.00 1.24
C GLU A 32 -9.95 5.19 1.43
N ASP A 33 -8.66 4.95 1.19
CA ASP A 33 -7.72 6.04 0.96
C ASP A 33 -7.85 6.51 -0.50
N PHE A 34 -7.82 7.82 -0.71
CA PHE A 34 -7.85 8.46 -2.03
C PHE A 34 -6.58 9.25 -2.26
N LEU A 35 -5.96 9.07 -3.40
CA LEU A 35 -4.78 9.81 -3.83
C LEU A 35 -5.08 10.47 -5.17
N LEU A 36 -5.07 11.80 -5.19
CA LEU A 36 -5.35 12.58 -6.38
C LEU A 36 -4.03 12.99 -7.03
N LEU A 37 -3.81 12.44 -8.21
CA LEU A 37 -2.59 12.58 -8.97
C LEU A 37 -2.84 13.51 -10.16
N LEU A 38 -2.07 14.59 -10.27
CA LEU A 38 -2.12 15.46 -11.44
C LEU A 38 -0.95 15.15 -12.39
N PRO A 39 -1.17 15.23 -13.71
CA PRO A 39 -0.06 15.24 -14.66
C PRO A 39 0.80 16.49 -14.43
N PRO A 40 2.07 16.48 -14.88
CA PRO A 40 2.88 17.69 -14.84
C PRO A 40 2.20 18.80 -15.66
N PRO A 41 2.37 20.08 -15.29
CA PRO A 41 1.86 21.19 -16.08
C PRO A 41 2.33 21.09 -17.53
N SER A 42 1.49 21.54 -18.47
CA SER A 42 1.87 21.54 -19.88
C SER A 42 3.09 22.44 -20.08
N PRO A 43 4.11 22.01 -20.84
CA PRO A 43 5.31 22.82 -21.03
C PRO A 43 4.92 24.18 -21.61
N GLN A 44 5.50 25.24 -21.05
CA GLN A 44 5.39 26.58 -21.63
C GLN A 44 6.11 26.58 -22.98
N ALA A 45 5.65 27.42 -23.91
CA ALA A 45 6.01 27.37 -25.33
C ALA A 45 7.53 27.44 -25.64
N ASP A 46 8.35 27.83 -24.66
CA ASP A 46 9.80 28.03 -24.80
C ASP A 46 10.67 26.95 -24.13
N GLU A 47 10.07 25.96 -23.45
CA GLU A 47 10.81 24.84 -22.87
C GLU A 47 11.05 23.78 -23.95
N LYS A 48 12.33 23.56 -24.30
CA LYS A 48 12.76 22.45 -25.15
C LYS A 48 12.11 21.17 -24.65
N LYS A 49 11.40 20.46 -25.54
CA LYS A 49 10.88 19.10 -25.29
C LYS A 49 12.07 18.16 -25.04
N GLU A 50 12.58 18.15 -23.82
CA GLU A 50 13.18 16.94 -23.31
C GLU A 50 12.04 15.94 -23.16
N GLU A 51 12.20 14.72 -23.69
CA GLU A 51 11.35 13.56 -23.40
C GLU A 51 11.53 13.12 -21.93
N GLY A 52 11.53 14.09 -21.01
CA GLY A 52 11.51 13.88 -19.58
C GLY A 52 10.21 13.17 -19.22
N ASN A 53 10.36 11.99 -18.63
CA ASN A 53 9.28 11.13 -18.18
C ASN A 53 8.22 11.97 -17.44
N LYS A 54 7.03 12.15 -18.04
CA LYS A 54 5.94 12.97 -17.49
C LYS A 54 5.37 12.30 -16.24
N GLN A 55 5.97 12.58 -15.10
CA GLN A 55 5.59 11.96 -13.84
C GLN A 55 4.44 12.71 -13.19
N MET A 56 3.43 11.97 -12.74
CA MET A 56 2.33 12.53 -11.96
C MET A 56 2.78 12.88 -10.54
N THR A 57 2.15 13.90 -9.97
CA THR A 57 2.41 14.42 -8.62
C THR A 57 1.18 14.21 -7.72
N LEU A 58 1.40 13.88 -6.44
CA LEU A 58 0.34 13.79 -5.44
C LEU A 58 -0.09 15.18 -4.97
N GLU A 59 -1.29 15.61 -5.36
CA GLU A 59 -1.77 16.99 -5.15
C GLU A 59 -2.95 17.10 -4.18
N ALA A 60 -3.57 15.98 -3.84
CA ALA A 60 -4.48 15.87 -2.69
C ALA A 60 -4.58 14.42 -2.25
N PHE A 61 -4.98 14.18 -0.99
CA PHE A 61 -5.20 12.84 -0.49
C PHE A 61 -6.22 12.79 0.65
N ILE A 62 -6.86 11.64 0.79
CA ILE A 62 -7.54 11.15 1.98
C ILE A 62 -6.75 9.91 2.40
N GLY A 63 -6.10 9.97 3.56
CA GLY A 63 -5.09 9.00 3.96
C GLY A 63 -5.32 8.48 5.36
N CYS A 64 -6.40 7.75 5.56
CA CYS A 64 -6.86 7.28 6.87
C CYS A 64 -6.24 5.95 7.27
N PHE A 65 -5.84 5.12 6.29
CA PHE A 65 -5.35 3.76 6.53
C PHE A 65 -3.97 3.50 5.92
N PRO A 66 -2.97 4.39 6.04
CA PRO A 66 -1.67 4.19 5.40
C PRO A 66 -0.93 2.98 5.96
N ASN A 67 0.01 2.47 5.18
CA ASN A 67 0.82 1.32 5.54
C ASN A 67 2.30 1.70 5.74
N GLY A 68 2.69 2.06 6.97
CA GLY A 68 4.10 2.27 7.30
C GLY A 68 4.73 3.57 6.82
N PHE A 69 3.93 4.61 6.51
CA PHE A 69 4.38 5.96 6.18
C PHE A 69 3.27 6.99 6.44
N ASN A 70 3.61 8.29 6.44
CA ASN A 70 2.65 9.38 6.49
C ASN A 70 2.46 9.99 5.09
N TRP A 71 1.21 10.16 4.63
CA TRP A 71 0.90 10.76 3.34
C TRP A 71 1.34 12.23 3.23
N ALA A 72 1.38 12.95 4.35
CA ALA A 72 1.88 14.33 4.37
C ALA A 72 3.34 14.42 3.90
N ASP A 73 4.17 13.41 4.20
CA ASP A 73 5.57 13.34 3.75
C ASP A 73 5.69 13.06 2.25
N LYS A 74 4.60 12.62 1.62
CA LYS A 74 4.51 12.26 0.20
C LYS A 74 3.80 13.34 -0.62
N PHE A 75 3.18 14.31 0.05
CA PHE A 75 2.47 15.41 -0.58
C PHE A 75 3.38 16.22 -1.50
N ARG A 76 2.88 16.59 -2.69
CA ARG A 76 3.58 17.33 -3.75
C ARG A 76 4.87 16.67 -4.26
N LYS A 77 5.04 15.37 -4.01
CA LYS A 77 6.12 14.57 -4.62
C LYS A 77 5.57 13.82 -5.82
N SER A 78 6.44 13.54 -6.79
CA SER A 78 6.09 12.69 -7.92
C SER A 78 5.87 11.24 -7.46
N LEU A 79 5.10 10.44 -8.21
CA LEU A 79 4.80 9.00 -7.99
C LEU A 79 6.00 8.08 -7.66
N ALA A 80 6.84 7.76 -8.61
CA ALA A 80 7.84 8.76 -8.62
C ALA A 80 8.92 8.69 -7.49
N THR A 81 9.27 9.87 -6.98
CA THR A 81 9.98 10.09 -5.72
C THR A 81 9.31 9.40 -4.52
N ILE A 82 7.99 9.24 -4.50
CA ILE A 82 7.27 8.56 -3.40
C ILE A 82 7.72 7.09 -3.25
N HIS A 83 7.99 6.42 -4.37
CA HIS A 83 8.31 5.00 -4.44
C HIS A 83 9.82 4.66 -4.37
N VAL A 84 10.71 5.64 -4.17
CA VAL A 84 12.15 5.38 -3.94
C VAL A 84 12.44 4.25 -2.95
N PRO A 85 11.75 4.14 -1.79
CA PRO A 85 12.07 3.09 -0.83
C PRO A 85 11.58 1.69 -1.23
N VAL A 86 10.80 1.57 -2.32
CA VAL A 86 10.27 0.27 -2.77
C VAL A 86 11.36 -0.47 -3.54
N PRO A 87 11.78 -1.68 -3.11
CA PRO A 87 12.81 -2.46 -3.77
C PRO A 87 12.52 -2.65 -5.27
N ASP A 88 13.55 -2.49 -6.09
CA ASP A 88 13.52 -2.62 -7.55
C ASP A 88 12.53 -1.71 -8.30
N TYR A 89 11.91 -0.74 -7.64
CA TYR A 89 10.99 0.18 -8.32
C TYR A 89 11.73 1.00 -9.39
N THR A 90 12.92 1.50 -9.05
CA THR A 90 13.77 2.26 -9.97
C THR A 90 14.39 1.40 -11.07
N THR A 91 14.58 0.10 -10.87
CA THR A 91 15.20 -0.78 -11.87
C THR A 91 14.18 -1.44 -12.80
N LYS A 92 12.94 -1.65 -12.35
CA LYS A 92 11.88 -2.33 -13.11
C LYS A 92 10.78 -1.40 -13.63
N LEU A 93 10.54 -0.26 -12.99
CA LEU A 93 9.35 0.57 -13.24
C LEU A 93 9.64 2.07 -13.36
N ARG A 94 10.90 2.53 -13.35
CA ARG A 94 11.18 3.97 -13.29
C ARG A 94 12.54 4.44 -13.84
N ALA A 95 12.63 5.75 -14.14
CA ALA A 95 13.86 6.50 -14.39
C ALA A 95 14.04 7.57 -13.27
N ASN A 96 15.03 7.29 -12.40
CA ASN A 96 15.78 8.04 -11.36
C ASN A 96 15.10 8.98 -10.32
N GLY A 97 15.59 8.92 -9.07
CA GLY A 97 15.38 9.84 -7.93
C GLY A 97 15.79 9.21 -6.57
N GLU A 98 16.00 10.03 -5.52
CA GLU A 98 16.18 9.61 -4.10
C GLU A 98 15.39 10.50 -3.10
N LEU A 99 14.80 9.90 -2.05
CA LEU A 99 14.85 10.26 -0.61
C LEU A 99 13.94 9.32 0.25
N HIS A 100 14.37 9.02 1.49
CA HIS A 100 13.77 8.12 2.50
C HIS A 100 12.73 8.76 3.44
N ALA A 101 11.85 7.93 4.05
CA ALA A 101 11.09 8.22 5.29
C ALA A 101 10.53 6.90 5.92
N ALA A 102 10.62 6.76 7.26
CA ALA A 102 10.05 5.68 8.13
C ALA A 102 8.81 6.20 8.90
N SER A 103 7.84 5.45 9.43
CA SER A 103 7.77 4.07 9.92
C SER A 103 6.33 3.51 9.97
N SER A 104 6.22 2.17 10.02
CA SER A 104 5.44 1.33 10.96
C SER A 104 5.03 -0.05 10.41
N MET A 105 5.19 -0.32 9.11
CA MET A 105 5.09 -1.68 8.53
C MET A 105 6.19 -2.00 7.51
N HIS A 106 7.15 -1.09 7.33
CA HIS A 106 8.31 -1.32 6.49
C HIS A 106 9.61 -1.31 7.30
N LEU A 107 10.66 -1.97 6.78
CA LEU A 107 12.04 -1.77 7.24
C LEU A 107 12.82 -0.98 6.19
N TYR A 108 13.72 -0.13 6.67
CA TYR A 108 14.63 0.68 5.88
C TYR A 108 16.09 0.36 6.22
N GLU A 109 17.00 0.71 5.32
CA GLU A 109 18.43 0.46 5.50
C GLU A 109 18.93 1.08 6.82
N GLY A 110 19.76 0.33 7.54
CA GLY A 110 20.29 0.72 8.85
C GLY A 110 19.40 0.32 10.04
N GLU A 111 18.16 -0.13 9.82
CA GLU A 111 17.32 -0.61 10.93
C GLU A 111 17.72 -2.01 11.41
N LYS A 112 17.77 -2.19 12.73
CA LYS A 112 18.05 -3.49 13.35
C LYS A 112 16.84 -4.40 13.25
N VAL A 113 17.06 -5.62 12.76
CA VAL A 113 16.06 -6.67 12.77
C VAL A 113 16.13 -7.42 14.10
N VAL A 114 15.07 -7.32 14.89
CA VAL A 114 14.86 -8.20 16.04
C VAL A 114 13.72 -9.13 15.66
N GLU A 115 14.02 -10.42 15.60
CA GLU A 115 13.03 -11.43 15.23
C GLU A 115 11.93 -11.55 16.30
N LEU A 116 10.69 -11.72 15.83
CA LEU A 116 9.54 -12.00 16.66
C LEU A 116 9.67 -13.41 17.24
N LYS A 117 9.73 -13.49 18.57
CA LYS A 117 9.85 -14.77 19.28
C LYS A 117 8.53 -15.53 19.27
N GLU A 118 7.46 -14.87 19.70
CA GLU A 118 6.12 -15.43 19.83
C GLU A 118 5.12 -14.56 19.07
N LEU A 119 4.22 -15.22 18.35
CA LEU A 119 3.14 -14.56 17.63
C LEU A 119 1.93 -14.40 18.55
N ASP A 120 1.48 -13.16 18.74
CA ASP A 120 0.16 -12.91 19.30
C ASP A 120 -0.90 -13.12 18.19
N VAL A 121 -1.54 -14.27 18.22
CA VAL A 121 -2.53 -14.69 17.21
C VAL A 121 -3.80 -13.83 17.23
N ASP A 122 -4.12 -13.22 18.38
CA ASP A 122 -5.35 -12.43 18.54
C ASP A 122 -5.22 -11.06 17.87
N THR A 123 -3.98 -10.58 17.68
CA THR A 123 -3.68 -9.31 17.01
C THR A 123 -3.07 -9.49 15.61
N ALA A 124 -2.62 -10.70 15.24
CA ALA A 124 -2.08 -10.99 13.91
C ALA A 124 -3.15 -10.87 12.81
N ARG A 125 -2.88 -10.07 11.78
CA ARG A 125 -3.77 -9.83 10.63
C ARG A 125 -3.03 -9.95 9.31
N LEU A 126 -3.68 -10.55 8.31
CA LEU A 126 -3.32 -10.40 6.90
C LEU A 126 -3.92 -9.10 6.37
N ARG A 127 -3.06 -8.17 5.95
CA ARG A 127 -3.46 -6.94 5.27
C ARG A 127 -3.44 -7.13 3.75
N CYS A 128 -4.56 -6.85 3.09
CA CYS A 128 -4.67 -6.85 1.63
C CYS A 128 -5.19 -5.51 1.13
N GLU A 129 -4.69 -5.05 0.00
CA GLU A 129 -5.10 -3.78 -0.59
C GLU A 129 -5.66 -4.01 -2.00
N ARG A 130 -6.91 -3.59 -2.22
CA ARG A 130 -7.47 -3.50 -3.57
C ARG A 130 -7.23 -2.09 -4.10
N GLN A 131 -6.35 -2.02 -5.08
CA GLN A 131 -5.88 -0.79 -5.70
C GLN A 131 -6.64 -0.54 -7.00
N MET A 132 -7.24 0.65 -7.16
CA MET A 132 -8.00 1.02 -8.36
C MET A 132 -7.53 2.38 -8.86
N LEU A 133 -7.31 2.51 -10.17
CA LEU A 133 -7.00 3.79 -10.80
C LEU A 133 -8.09 4.13 -11.82
N PHE A 134 -8.60 5.35 -11.75
CA PHE A 134 -9.48 5.90 -12.78
C PHE A 134 -9.22 7.39 -12.97
N ARG A 135 -9.69 7.92 -14.09
CA ARG A 135 -9.47 9.32 -14.47
C ARG A 135 -10.76 10.11 -14.31
N LEU A 136 -10.68 11.29 -13.68
CA LEU A 136 -11.81 12.20 -13.61
C LEU A 136 -12.10 12.83 -14.98
N PRO A 137 -13.37 12.91 -15.40
CA PRO A 137 -13.72 13.31 -16.77
C PRO A 137 -13.41 14.77 -17.08
N ILE A 138 -13.48 15.67 -16.08
CA ILE A 138 -13.29 17.11 -16.28
C ILE A 138 -11.82 17.49 -16.07
N SER A 139 -11.27 17.24 -14.88
CA SER A 139 -9.90 17.67 -14.53
C SER A 139 -8.81 16.78 -15.14
N GLN A 140 -9.17 15.60 -15.65
CA GLN A 140 -8.22 14.57 -16.11
C GLN A 140 -7.25 14.09 -15.03
N ALA A 141 -7.47 14.46 -13.76
CA ALA A 141 -6.75 13.93 -12.62
C ALA A 141 -6.93 12.42 -12.54
N VAL A 142 -5.88 11.71 -12.15
CA VAL A 142 -5.97 10.29 -11.81
C VAL A 142 -6.30 10.17 -10.34
N VAL A 143 -7.36 9.45 -10.04
CA VAL A 143 -7.72 9.06 -8.68
C VAL A 143 -7.21 7.64 -8.48
N PHE A 144 -6.27 7.50 -7.54
CA PHE A 144 -5.80 6.21 -7.08
C PHE A 144 -6.46 5.90 -5.73
N VAL A 145 -7.31 4.87 -5.72
CA VAL A 145 -8.08 4.43 -4.56
C VAL A 145 -7.45 3.17 -3.98
N VAL A 146 -7.25 3.16 -2.67
CA VAL A 146 -6.73 2.00 -1.94
C VAL A 146 -7.76 1.57 -0.91
N ARG A 147 -8.40 0.41 -1.17
CA ARG A 147 -9.27 -0.24 -0.20
C ARG A 147 -8.46 -1.25 0.61
N THR A 148 -8.36 -1.02 1.91
CA THR A 148 -7.67 -1.92 2.84
C THR A 148 -8.64 -2.96 3.41
N TYR A 149 -8.22 -4.23 3.41
CA TYR A 149 -8.86 -5.34 4.09
C TYR A 149 -7.90 -5.91 5.13
N MET A 150 -8.43 -6.27 6.30
CA MET A 150 -7.69 -6.88 7.39
C MET A 150 -8.40 -8.18 7.80
N TYR A 151 -7.71 -9.31 7.67
CA TYR A 151 -8.25 -10.63 8.01
C TYR A 151 -7.50 -11.20 9.21
N PRO A 152 -8.17 -11.69 10.27
CA PRO A 152 -7.54 -12.50 11.30
C PRO A 152 -6.71 -13.63 10.68
N LEU A 153 -5.45 -13.76 11.10
CA LEU A 153 -4.61 -14.85 10.60
C LEU A 153 -5.19 -16.22 10.95
N GLN A 154 -5.93 -16.30 12.06
CA GLN A 154 -6.73 -17.46 12.48
C GLN A 154 -7.75 -17.89 11.43
N ASP A 155 -8.44 -16.94 10.80
CA ASP A 155 -9.43 -17.25 9.75
C ASP A 155 -8.75 -17.78 8.50
N VAL A 156 -7.64 -17.17 8.09
CA VAL A 156 -6.82 -17.65 6.96
C VAL A 156 -6.36 -19.09 7.18
N LYS A 157 -5.91 -19.41 8.40
CA LYS A 157 -5.54 -20.79 8.77
C LYS A 157 -6.75 -21.72 8.73
N LYS A 158 -7.87 -21.33 9.35
CA LYS A 158 -9.11 -22.12 9.43
C LYS A 158 -9.69 -22.43 8.05
N GLU A 159 -9.53 -21.54 7.08
CA GLU A 159 -9.94 -21.73 5.70
C GLU A 159 -9.02 -22.68 4.89
N GLY A 160 -7.92 -23.17 5.48
CA GLY A 160 -6.96 -24.06 4.82
C GLY A 160 -5.97 -23.34 3.90
N ASN A 161 -5.89 -22.00 3.98
CA ASN A 161 -5.02 -21.19 3.13
C ASN A 161 -3.57 -21.09 3.67
N GLY A 162 -3.28 -21.71 4.82
CA GLY A 162 -1.98 -21.64 5.50
C GLY A 162 -0.78 -22.02 4.61
N PRO A 163 -0.74 -23.22 4.02
CA PRO A 163 0.38 -23.64 3.17
C PRO A 163 0.66 -22.69 2.00
N ARG A 164 -0.39 -22.24 1.31
CA ARG A 164 -0.28 -21.31 0.19
C ARG A 164 0.24 -19.94 0.63
N LEU A 165 -0.18 -19.45 1.79
CA LEU A 165 0.34 -18.19 2.32
C LEU A 165 1.82 -18.33 2.73
N VAL A 166 2.23 -19.46 3.30
CA VAL A 166 3.65 -19.72 3.64
C VAL A 166 4.53 -19.75 2.39
N GLU A 167 4.07 -20.38 1.30
CA GLU A 167 4.76 -20.35 0.01
C GLU A 167 4.93 -18.91 -0.50
N ALA A 168 3.85 -18.10 -0.44
CA ALA A 168 3.90 -16.70 -0.84
C ALA A 168 4.85 -15.86 0.04
N ILE A 169 4.91 -16.12 1.36
CA ILE A 169 5.84 -15.48 2.29
C ILE A 169 7.29 -15.85 1.93
N ALA A 170 7.59 -17.12 1.67
CA ALA A 170 8.92 -17.55 1.22
C ALA A 170 9.33 -16.86 -0.09
N GLY A 171 8.37 -16.66 -1.00
CA GLY A 171 8.54 -15.91 -2.24
C GLY A 171 9.00 -14.45 -2.05
N LEU A 172 8.79 -13.83 -0.89
CA LEU A 172 9.32 -12.48 -0.61
C LEU A 172 10.85 -12.44 -0.67
N LYS A 173 11.52 -13.55 -0.33
CA LYS A 173 12.99 -13.68 -0.36
C LYS A 173 13.47 -14.40 -1.62
N ALA A 174 12.77 -15.46 -2.04
CA ALA A 174 13.19 -16.30 -3.17
C ALA A 174 12.76 -15.74 -4.55
N GLY A 175 11.80 -14.82 -4.58
CA GLY A 175 11.23 -14.28 -5.82
C GLY A 175 12.13 -13.28 -6.54
N SER A 176 11.56 -12.64 -7.58
CA SER A 176 12.31 -11.73 -8.47
C SER A 176 12.78 -10.43 -7.82
N SER A 177 12.33 -10.11 -6.61
CA SER A 177 12.71 -8.91 -5.86
C SER A 177 12.92 -9.25 -4.38
N PRO A 178 14.07 -9.87 -4.01
CA PRO A 178 14.35 -10.33 -2.65
C PRO A 178 14.33 -9.23 -1.59
N GLY A 179 14.52 -7.97 -1.99
CA GLY A 179 14.46 -6.82 -1.09
C GLY A 179 13.11 -6.67 -0.38
N PHE A 180 12.02 -7.22 -0.94
CA PHE A 180 10.70 -7.18 -0.31
C PHE A 180 10.63 -7.94 1.02
N HIS A 181 11.46 -8.98 1.21
CA HIS A 181 11.53 -9.69 2.49
C HIS A 181 11.98 -8.75 3.63
N PHE A 182 12.98 -7.90 3.37
CA PHE A 182 13.40 -6.89 4.33
C PHE A 182 12.37 -5.75 4.37
N TYR A 183 12.05 -5.15 3.23
CA TYR A 183 11.15 -4.00 3.15
C TYR A 183 9.80 -4.25 3.82
N LYS A 184 9.16 -5.42 3.68
CA LYS A 184 7.89 -5.77 4.35
C LYS A 184 8.06 -6.36 5.76
N ARG A 185 9.26 -6.25 6.32
CA ARG A 185 9.64 -6.77 7.64
C ARG A 185 9.47 -8.27 7.81
N ALA A 186 9.39 -9.05 6.72
CA ALA A 186 9.27 -10.51 6.81
C ALA A 186 10.43 -11.14 7.59
N ALA A 187 11.62 -10.53 7.54
CA ALA A 187 12.76 -10.90 8.39
C ALA A 187 12.46 -10.91 9.91
N VAL A 188 11.45 -10.16 10.37
CA VAL A 188 11.02 -10.11 11.77
C VAL A 188 10.00 -11.20 12.07
N TRP A 189 8.98 -11.38 11.24
CA TRP A 189 7.78 -12.15 11.60
C TRP A 189 7.61 -13.48 10.85
N GLN A 190 8.35 -13.70 9.75
CA GLN A 190 8.14 -14.84 8.84
C GLN A 190 8.15 -16.18 9.56
N ARG A 191 9.15 -16.44 10.41
CA ARG A 191 9.26 -17.73 11.10
C ARG A 191 8.04 -18.01 11.96
N ALA A 192 7.72 -17.10 12.88
CA ALA A 192 6.60 -17.26 13.83
C ALA A 192 5.24 -17.39 13.11
N VAL A 193 5.03 -16.62 12.03
CA VAL A 193 3.81 -16.70 11.21
C VAL A 193 3.73 -18.02 10.45
N SER A 194 4.81 -18.47 9.82
CA SER A 194 4.82 -19.72 9.06
C SER A 194 4.66 -20.96 9.94
N GLU A 195 5.30 -20.98 11.12
CA GLU A 195 5.10 -22.04 12.11
C GLU A 195 3.63 -22.13 12.54
N TYR A 196 3.00 -20.99 12.86
CA TYR A 196 1.59 -20.96 13.23
C TYR A 196 0.67 -21.45 12.10
N LEU A 197 0.91 -21.02 10.87
CA LEU A 197 0.07 -21.37 9.72
C LEU A 197 0.15 -22.86 9.33
N LEU A 198 1.26 -23.53 9.63
CA LEU A 198 1.46 -24.96 9.36
C LEU A 198 1.20 -25.87 10.57
N ASP A 199 1.07 -25.30 11.77
CA ASP A 199 0.81 -26.08 12.98
C ASP A 199 -0.52 -26.86 12.85
N GLY A 200 -0.48 -28.17 13.08
CA GLY A 200 -1.61 -29.08 12.89
C GLY A 200 -1.77 -29.68 11.49
N GLU A 201 -0.94 -29.29 10.51
CA GLU A 201 -0.89 -29.91 9.18
C GLU A 201 -0.01 -31.17 9.19
N SER A 202 -0.40 -32.18 8.39
CA SER A 202 0.33 -33.45 8.31
C SER A 202 1.73 -33.24 7.71
N LYS A 203 2.77 -33.82 8.34
CA LYS A 203 4.19 -33.69 7.94
C LYS A 203 4.51 -34.08 6.48
N GLU A 204 3.60 -34.72 5.76
CA GLU A 204 3.79 -35.09 4.34
C GLU A 204 3.88 -33.88 3.41
N VAL A 205 3.30 -32.72 3.76
CA VAL A 205 3.33 -31.51 2.89
C VAL A 205 4.64 -30.72 3.04
N ILE A 206 5.38 -30.91 4.13
CA ILE A 206 6.61 -30.14 4.41
C ILE A 206 7.79 -30.59 3.53
N MET A 207 7.73 -31.79 2.95
CA MET A 207 8.85 -32.39 2.22
C MET A 207 8.96 -31.95 0.74
N THR A 208 8.00 -31.19 0.21
CA THR A 208 7.97 -30.80 -1.22
C THR A 208 8.52 -29.39 -1.52
N CYS A 209 8.92 -28.61 -0.52
CA CYS A 209 9.55 -27.29 -0.72
C CYS A 209 11.03 -27.26 -0.37
N GLN A 210 11.79 -28.26 -0.83
CA GLN A 210 13.23 -28.13 -1.02
C GLN A 210 13.52 -28.10 -2.54
N TYR A 211 13.75 -26.90 -3.06
CA TYR A 211 14.49 -26.65 -4.30
C TYR A 211 15.42 -25.46 -4.08
#